data_AF-A0A1M5RXL4-F1
#
_entry.id   AF-A0A1M5RXL4-F1
#
_cell.length_a   1.000
_cell.length_b   1.000
_cell.length_c   1.000
_cell.angle_alpha   90.00
_cell.angle_beta   90.00
_cell.angle_gamma   90.00
#
_symmetry.space_group_name_H-M   'P 1'
#
loop_
_entity.id
_entity.type
_entity.pdbx_description
1 polymer ?
#
loop_
_entity_poly.entity_id
_entity_poly.type
_entity_poly.pdbx_seq_one_letter_code
_entity_poly.pdbx_strand_id
1 'polypeptide(L)'
;MSVRWLSARPWLGTVIRLFLGVVWIWASWSKLHSPRTFVQAVRAYDATPEWLAKAIGYGLPVLEFCLGLALILGLVVRVAAVVSAVLFFVFLVGLVQAAARGISLDCGCFGGGGTTDGGTSYTLDILRDVGLLLLAAFLVLWPLTRLSIDEFIARHDYVEPPSAKRLRSEQGRRKYNALLEARRKEAQSRNRWVAASTAGVVVLVALIGIGVQSGRAKVEGSLTATNASVANGVVYGKKAAATVDVYEDFQCPNCRDYEERVGKTMQTYVQQNKAQVRYHMISLSSLDSEENGHYSSRGANAGYCASDISVDFFHTFHTYMFQTKIQPAEGAGGIADSMIIADATKAGLPAKSKTDFTSCVTDNKHKALVQAVTDRSSQDGVSGTPTIKVNGKTIGNSLSDFTAAVAKAAKNGPAPSPSPTKTPTPTKASTPAATPASSAKSSAKP
;
A
#
# COMPACT_ATOMS: atom_id res chain seq x y z
N MET A 1 -13.85 16.81 -50.35
CA MET A 1 -13.42 16.50 -48.96
C MET A 1 -11.96 16.01 -48.82
N SER A 2 -11.26 15.65 -49.89
CA SER A 2 -9.94 14.99 -49.84
C SER A 2 -8.73 15.89 -49.52
N VAL A 3 -8.66 17.11 -50.04
CA VAL A 3 -7.46 17.98 -49.91
C VAL A 3 -7.31 18.56 -48.49
N ARG A 4 -8.42 19.01 -47.88
CA ARG A 4 -8.41 19.54 -46.49
C ARG A 4 -8.03 18.48 -45.45
N TRP A 5 -8.44 17.24 -45.65
CA TRP A 5 -8.12 16.13 -44.74
C TRP A 5 -6.63 15.78 -44.77
N LEU A 6 -6.01 15.77 -45.96
CA LEU A 6 -4.57 15.49 -46.11
C LEU A 6 -3.70 16.51 -45.37
N SER A 7 -4.11 17.78 -45.34
CA SER A 7 -3.39 18.85 -44.64
C SER A 7 -3.71 18.91 -43.14
N ALA A 8 -4.94 18.61 -42.72
CA ALA A 8 -5.36 18.68 -41.32
C ALA A 8 -4.93 17.44 -40.50
N ARG A 9 -4.92 16.24 -41.11
CA ARG A 9 -4.61 14.97 -40.45
C ARG A 9 -3.25 14.95 -39.72
N PRO A 10 -2.14 15.47 -40.28
CA PRO A 10 -0.84 15.48 -39.60
C PRO A 10 -0.82 16.37 -38.35
N TRP A 11 -1.55 17.49 -38.37
CA TRP A 11 -1.70 18.39 -37.22
C TRP A 11 -2.57 17.76 -36.13
N LEU A 12 -3.67 17.12 -36.52
CA LEU A 12 -4.50 16.33 -35.61
C LEU A 12 -3.66 15.23 -34.94
N GLY A 13 -2.84 14.51 -35.72
CA GLY A 13 -1.91 13.52 -35.19
C GLY A 13 -0.90 14.10 -34.19
N THR A 14 -0.39 15.32 -34.41
CA THR A 14 0.50 16.00 -33.45
C THR A 14 -0.22 16.31 -32.14
N VAL A 15 -1.46 16.83 -32.20
CA VAL A 15 -2.26 17.12 -31.00
C VAL A 15 -2.52 15.84 -30.21
N ILE A 16 -2.94 14.76 -30.89
CA ILE A 16 -3.20 13.47 -30.26
C ILE A 16 -1.93 12.90 -29.61
N ARG A 17 -0.79 13.00 -30.30
CA ARG A 17 0.52 12.57 -29.81
C ARG A 17 0.92 13.30 -28.54
N LEU A 18 0.82 14.63 -28.53
CA LEU A 18 1.17 15.43 -27.35
C LEU A 18 0.22 15.15 -26.19
N PHE A 19 -1.08 15.04 -26.46
CA PHE A 19 -2.08 14.70 -25.46
C PHE A 19 -1.79 13.35 -24.80
N LEU A 20 -1.60 12.28 -25.58
CA LEU A 20 -1.25 10.96 -25.04
C LEU A 20 0.09 10.99 -24.28
N GLY A 21 1.07 11.76 -24.76
CA GLY A 21 2.34 11.96 -24.06
C GLY A 21 2.16 12.57 -22.66
N VAL A 22 1.35 13.63 -22.55
CA VAL A 22 1.02 14.26 -21.26
C VAL A 22 0.26 13.31 -20.35
N VAL A 23 -0.72 12.57 -20.87
CA VAL A 23 -1.49 11.59 -20.11
C VAL A 23 -0.58 10.53 -19.49
N TRP A 24 0.38 10.00 -20.26
CA TRP A 24 1.34 9.01 -19.74
C TRP A 24 2.29 9.58 -18.69
N ILE A 25 2.80 10.81 -18.88
CA ILE A 25 3.66 11.46 -17.88
C ILE A 25 2.89 11.72 -16.59
N TRP A 26 1.65 12.20 -16.69
CA TRP A 26 0.79 12.43 -15.54
C TRP A 26 0.45 11.11 -14.82
N ALA A 27 0.10 10.07 -15.58
CA ALA A 27 -0.15 8.73 -15.05
C ALA A 27 1.08 8.17 -14.32
N SER A 28 2.28 8.34 -14.89
CA SER A 28 3.53 7.94 -14.26
C SER A 28 3.81 8.71 -12.96
N TRP A 29 3.69 10.05 -13.00
CA TRP A 29 3.92 10.91 -11.85
C TRP A 29 3.03 10.53 -10.66
N SER A 30 1.73 10.31 -10.92
CA SER A 30 0.79 9.89 -9.87
C SER A 30 1.17 8.57 -9.21
N LYS A 31 1.74 7.61 -9.96
CA LYS A 31 2.16 6.30 -9.44
C LYS A 31 3.53 6.35 -8.77
N LEU A 32 4.45 7.20 -9.24
CA LEU A 32 5.76 7.41 -8.64
C LEU A 32 5.69 8.12 -7.29
N HIS A 33 4.69 8.99 -7.09
CA HIS A 33 4.49 9.67 -5.81
C HIS A 33 3.95 8.75 -4.71
N SER A 34 3.29 7.64 -5.07
CA SER A 34 2.73 6.68 -4.10
C SER A 34 2.87 5.24 -4.59
N PRO A 35 4.10 4.69 -4.69
CA PRO A 35 4.34 3.38 -5.29
C PRO A 35 3.69 2.24 -4.48
N ARG A 36 3.51 2.41 -3.17
CA ARG A 36 2.89 1.39 -2.31
C ARG A 36 1.39 1.25 -2.56
N THR A 37 0.66 2.36 -2.74
CA THR A 37 -0.78 2.32 -3.05
C THR A 37 -1.04 1.81 -4.46
N PHE A 38 -0.16 2.12 -5.43
CA PHE A 38 -0.26 1.54 -6.76
C PHE A 38 -0.03 0.02 -6.76
N VAL A 39 0.98 -0.47 -6.03
CA VAL A 39 1.18 -1.91 -5.83
C VAL A 39 -0.04 -2.57 -5.18
N GLN A 40 -0.70 -1.91 -4.23
CA GLN A 40 -1.95 -2.39 -3.61
C GLN A 40 -3.10 -2.44 -4.61
N ALA A 41 -3.26 -1.42 -5.46
CA ALA A 41 -4.26 -1.43 -6.52
C ALA A 41 -4.04 -2.58 -7.50
N VAL A 42 -2.79 -2.88 -7.90
CA VAL A 42 -2.46 -4.04 -8.76
C VAL A 42 -2.81 -5.36 -8.06
N ARG A 43 -2.55 -5.47 -6.75
CA ARG A 43 -2.87 -6.67 -5.96
C ARG A 43 -4.37 -6.92 -5.84
N ALA A 44 -5.18 -5.86 -5.81
CA ALA A 44 -6.63 -5.98 -5.68
C ALA A 44 -7.31 -6.67 -6.89
N TYR A 45 -6.62 -6.81 -8.03
CA TYR A 45 -7.13 -7.54 -9.19
C TYR A 45 -7.07 -9.07 -9.06
N ASP A 46 -6.40 -9.60 -8.02
CA ASP A 46 -6.35 -11.02 -7.64
C ASP A 46 -5.90 -12.00 -8.76
N ALA A 47 -5.33 -11.45 -9.85
CA ALA A 47 -4.98 -12.18 -11.07
C ALA A 47 -3.46 -12.33 -11.28
N THR A 48 -2.64 -11.67 -10.45
CA THR A 48 -1.18 -11.62 -10.64
C THR A 48 -0.42 -12.14 -9.41
N PRO A 49 0.54 -13.07 -9.58
CA PRO A 49 1.44 -13.52 -8.52
C PRO A 49 2.24 -12.36 -7.89
N GLU A 50 2.70 -12.52 -6.65
CA GLU A 50 3.33 -11.45 -5.87
C GLU A 50 4.57 -10.83 -6.55
N TRP A 51 5.39 -11.66 -7.19
CA TRP A 51 6.57 -11.20 -7.93
C TRP A 51 6.18 -10.34 -9.14
N LEU A 52 5.08 -10.68 -9.81
CA LEU A 52 4.57 -9.98 -10.98
C LEU A 52 3.89 -8.66 -10.59
N ALA A 53 3.13 -8.66 -9.49
CA ALA A 53 2.51 -7.44 -8.96
C ALA A 53 3.57 -6.40 -8.54
N LYS A 54 4.68 -6.84 -7.94
CA LYS A 54 5.83 -5.96 -7.64
C LYS A 54 6.50 -5.48 -8.94
N ALA A 55 6.77 -6.37 -9.89
CA ALA A 55 7.38 -5.99 -11.17
C ALA A 55 6.53 -4.96 -11.94
N ILE A 56 5.22 -5.15 -12.00
CA ILE A 56 4.28 -4.20 -12.61
C ILE A 56 4.24 -2.91 -11.79
N GLY A 57 4.06 -2.99 -10.47
CA GLY A 57 3.92 -1.82 -9.60
C GLY A 57 5.11 -0.85 -9.66
N TYR A 58 6.33 -1.36 -9.83
CA TYR A 58 7.53 -0.53 -9.91
C TYR A 58 8.01 -0.28 -11.35
N GLY A 59 7.84 -1.24 -12.26
CA GLY A 59 8.32 -1.12 -13.63
C GLY A 59 7.37 -0.31 -14.52
N LEU A 60 6.05 -0.43 -14.30
CA LEU A 60 5.05 0.23 -15.12
C LEU A 60 5.15 1.77 -15.05
N PRO A 61 5.23 2.44 -13.88
CA PRO A 61 5.35 3.90 -13.84
C PRO A 61 6.54 4.43 -14.64
N VAL A 62 7.65 3.69 -14.64
CA VAL A 62 8.84 4.09 -15.39
C VAL A 62 8.65 3.89 -16.90
N LEU A 63 8.04 2.77 -17.29
CA LEU A 63 7.62 2.52 -18.67
C LEU A 63 6.68 3.62 -19.18
N GLU A 64 5.68 4.00 -18.37
CA GLU A 64 4.74 5.09 -18.66
C GLU A 64 5.47 6.42 -18.89
N PHE A 65 6.43 6.77 -18.03
CA PHE A 65 7.23 7.99 -18.20
C PHE A 65 8.01 7.97 -19.52
N CYS A 66 8.70 6.87 -19.81
CA CYS A 66 9.47 6.71 -21.04
C CYS A 66 8.59 6.79 -22.29
N LEU A 67 7.41 6.15 -22.28
CA LEU A 67 6.43 6.23 -23.36
C LEU A 67 5.92 7.65 -23.55
N GLY A 68 5.63 8.35 -22.45
CA GLY A 68 5.22 9.74 -22.47
C GLY A 68 6.26 10.65 -23.12
N LEU A 69 7.53 10.53 -22.72
CA LEU A 69 8.64 11.28 -23.33
C LEU A 69 8.83 10.94 -24.81
N ALA A 70 8.77 9.66 -25.19
CA ALA A 70 8.90 9.24 -26.58
C ALA A 70 7.80 9.86 -27.46
N LEU A 71 6.56 9.90 -26.98
CA LEU A 71 5.45 10.54 -27.67
C LEU A 71 5.62 12.07 -27.74
N ILE A 72 6.00 12.75 -26.66
CA ILE A 72 6.23 14.20 -26.65
C ILE A 72 7.33 14.60 -27.65
N LEU A 73 8.45 13.88 -27.64
CA LEU A 73 9.57 14.11 -28.56
C LEU A 73 9.24 13.67 -30.00
N GLY A 74 8.27 12.78 -30.16
CA GLY A 74 7.90 12.24 -31.47
C GLY A 74 8.97 11.32 -32.03
N LEU A 75 9.56 10.52 -31.13
CA LEU A 75 10.53 9.49 -31.42
C LEU A 75 9.80 8.14 -31.48
N VAL A 76 9.99 7.38 -32.56
CA VAL A 76 9.37 6.07 -32.78
C VAL A 76 7.85 6.06 -32.54
N VAL A 77 7.13 7.06 -33.05
CA VAL A 77 5.72 7.33 -32.74
C VAL A 77 4.83 6.10 -32.93
N ARG A 78 5.09 5.33 -33.99
CA ARG A 78 4.32 4.11 -34.28
C ARG A 78 4.52 3.04 -33.21
N VAL A 79 5.75 2.84 -32.73
CA VAL A 79 6.08 1.85 -31.70
C VAL A 79 5.47 2.28 -30.37
N ALA A 80 5.67 3.54 -29.97
CA ALA A 80 5.10 4.10 -28.76
C ALA A 80 3.56 4.03 -28.75
N ALA A 81 2.91 4.29 -29.90
CA ALA A 81 1.47 4.16 -30.06
C ALA A 81 0.98 2.71 -29.96
N VAL A 82 1.70 1.74 -30.54
CA VAL A 82 1.37 0.30 -30.42
C VAL A 82 1.47 -0.13 -28.96
N VAL A 83 2.57 0.19 -28.28
CA VAL A 83 2.75 -0.15 -26.86
C VAL A 83 1.66 0.52 -26.01
N SER A 84 1.35 1.79 -26.27
CA SER A 84 0.26 2.50 -25.57
C SER A 84 -1.10 1.82 -25.79
N ALA A 85 -1.43 1.44 -27.02
CA ALA A 85 -2.68 0.76 -27.34
C ALA A 85 -2.80 -0.60 -26.63
N VAL A 86 -1.71 -1.38 -26.59
CA VAL A 86 -1.67 -2.66 -25.86
C VAL A 86 -1.88 -2.44 -24.37
N LEU A 87 -1.20 -1.46 -23.75
CA LEU A 87 -1.35 -1.17 -22.33
C LEU A 87 -2.77 -0.69 -21.99
N PHE A 88 -3.34 0.25 -22.76
CA PHE A 88 -4.73 0.70 -22.54
C PHE A 88 -5.73 -0.44 -22.70
N PHE A 89 -5.51 -1.35 -23.66
CA PHE A 89 -6.35 -2.53 -23.81
C PHE A 89 -6.26 -3.46 -22.59
N VAL A 90 -5.06 -3.70 -22.07
CA VAL A 90 -4.87 -4.51 -20.85
C VAL A 90 -5.55 -3.85 -19.64
N PHE A 91 -5.39 -2.54 -19.45
CA PHE A 91 -6.06 -1.80 -18.36
C PHE A 91 -7.59 -1.85 -18.49
N LEU A 92 -8.10 -1.66 -19.70
CA LEU A 92 -9.53 -1.76 -19.99
C LEU A 92 -10.08 -3.15 -19.64
N VAL A 93 -9.38 -4.23 -20.03
CA VAL A 93 -9.76 -5.61 -19.69
C VAL A 93 -9.74 -5.82 -18.17
N GLY A 94 -8.71 -5.32 -17.48
CA GLY A 94 -8.61 -5.38 -16.02
C GLY A 94 -9.79 -4.67 -15.33
N LEU A 95 -10.11 -3.46 -15.78
CA LEU A 95 -11.21 -2.65 -15.24
C LEU A 95 -12.58 -3.30 -15.50
N VAL A 96 -12.82 -3.81 -16.71
CA VAL A 96 -14.06 -4.54 -17.04
C VAL A 96 -14.19 -5.81 -16.20
N GLN A 97 -13.08 -6.53 -16.00
CA GLN A 97 -13.07 -7.72 -15.16
C GLN A 97 -13.40 -7.39 -13.69
N ALA A 98 -12.81 -6.31 -13.17
CA ALA A 98 -13.06 -5.86 -11.80
C ALA A 98 -14.53 -5.44 -11.60
N ALA A 99 -15.06 -4.68 -12.56
CA ALA A 99 -16.47 -4.30 -12.59
C ALA A 99 -17.39 -5.52 -12.64
N ALA A 100 -17.07 -6.54 -13.45
CA ALA A 100 -17.84 -7.78 -13.54
C ALA A 100 -17.81 -8.62 -12.24
N ARG A 101 -16.77 -8.47 -11.42
CA ARG A 101 -16.63 -9.13 -10.11
C ARG A 101 -17.24 -8.33 -8.95
N GLY A 102 -17.75 -7.13 -9.20
CA GLY A 102 -18.35 -6.27 -8.18
C GLY A 102 -17.37 -5.79 -7.11
N ILE A 103 -16.07 -5.76 -7.41
CA ILE A 103 -15.04 -5.26 -6.48
C ILE A 103 -15.12 -3.74 -6.52
N SER A 104 -15.55 -3.06 -5.44
CA SER A 104 -15.58 -1.59 -5.38
C SER A 104 -14.16 -1.02 -5.30
N LEU A 105 -13.59 -0.64 -6.45
CA LEU A 105 -12.27 -0.06 -6.55
C LEU A 105 -12.36 1.44 -6.85
N ASP A 106 -11.73 2.28 -6.03
CA ASP A 106 -11.47 3.69 -6.35
C ASP A 106 -10.26 3.83 -7.29
N CYS A 107 -10.25 3.01 -8.35
CA CYS A 107 -9.13 2.91 -9.27
C CYS A 107 -9.35 3.79 -10.49
N GLY A 108 -9.00 5.07 -10.38
CA GLY A 108 -8.74 5.89 -11.55
C GLY A 108 -7.39 5.54 -12.20
N CYS A 109 -7.27 5.72 -13.53
CA CYS A 109 -6.00 5.62 -14.28
C CYS A 109 -4.84 6.48 -13.71
N PHE A 110 -5.13 7.35 -12.74
CA PHE A 110 -4.26 8.34 -12.13
C PHE A 110 -3.96 8.07 -10.65
N GLY A 111 -3.90 6.81 -10.22
CA GLY A 111 -3.33 6.46 -8.92
C GLY A 111 -4.26 6.63 -7.72
N GLY A 112 -5.57 6.78 -7.94
CA GLY A 112 -6.55 6.49 -6.90
C GLY A 112 -6.46 5.01 -6.55
N GLY A 113 -6.23 4.68 -5.29
CA GLY A 113 -6.10 3.31 -4.84
C GLY A 113 -6.81 3.13 -3.50
N GLY A 114 -7.71 2.15 -3.43
CA GLY A 114 -8.45 1.79 -2.23
C GLY A 114 -9.84 1.27 -2.54
N THR A 115 -10.36 0.40 -1.69
CA THR A 115 -11.79 0.05 -1.68
C THR A 115 -12.55 1.15 -0.98
N THR A 116 -13.56 1.73 -1.62
CA THR A 116 -14.41 2.78 -1.04
C THR A 116 -15.86 2.31 -0.91
N ASP A 117 -16.56 2.84 0.09
CA ASP A 117 -17.99 2.58 0.34
C ASP A 117 -18.92 3.49 -0.51
N GLY A 118 -18.34 4.33 -1.38
CA GLY A 118 -19.05 5.23 -2.29
C GLY A 118 -19.22 4.64 -3.69
N GLY A 119 -20.35 4.95 -4.35
CA GLY A 119 -20.70 4.41 -5.67
C GLY A 119 -19.58 4.62 -6.70
N THR A 120 -18.99 3.52 -7.16
CA THR A 120 -17.94 3.49 -8.18
C THR A 120 -18.55 3.69 -9.57
N SER A 121 -18.10 4.71 -10.31
CA SER A 121 -18.59 5.01 -11.65
C SER A 121 -17.68 4.40 -12.72
N TYR A 122 -17.67 3.06 -12.82
CA TYR A 122 -16.90 2.32 -13.83
C TYR A 122 -17.15 2.83 -15.26
N THR A 123 -18.35 3.36 -15.52
CA THR A 123 -18.75 3.85 -16.83
C THR A 123 -17.84 4.96 -17.36
N LEU A 124 -17.46 5.92 -16.50
CA LEU A 124 -16.59 7.03 -16.91
C LEU A 124 -15.15 6.56 -17.14
N ASP A 125 -14.65 5.66 -16.30
CA ASP A 125 -13.31 5.09 -16.45
C ASP A 125 -13.18 4.24 -17.72
N ILE A 126 -14.18 3.39 -18.00
CA ILE A 126 -14.25 2.59 -19.24
C ILE A 126 -14.29 3.52 -20.46
N LEU A 127 -15.11 4.57 -20.44
CA LEU A 127 -15.25 5.49 -21.57
C LEU A 127 -13.95 6.27 -21.84
N ARG A 128 -13.27 6.72 -20.77
CA ARG A 128 -11.95 7.34 -20.88
C ARG A 128 -10.94 6.37 -21.52
N ASP A 129 -10.85 5.15 -21.02
CA ASP A 129 -9.84 4.18 -21.47
C ASP A 129 -10.10 3.74 -22.93
N VAL A 130 -11.36 3.58 -23.32
CA VAL A 130 -11.76 3.38 -24.72
C VAL A 130 -11.36 4.58 -25.58
N GLY A 131 -11.59 5.81 -25.11
CA GLY A 131 -11.17 7.02 -25.80
C GLY A 131 -9.65 7.07 -26.03
N LEU A 132 -8.86 6.79 -24.99
CA LEU A 132 -7.40 6.74 -25.06
C LEU A 132 -6.90 5.65 -26.01
N LEU A 133 -7.55 4.48 -26.00
CA LEU A 133 -7.25 3.38 -26.92
C LEU A 133 -7.51 3.77 -28.39
N LEU A 134 -8.61 4.45 -28.68
CA LEU A 134 -8.93 4.93 -30.03
C LEU A 134 -7.91 5.96 -30.52
N LEU A 135 -7.49 6.88 -29.64
CA LEU A 135 -6.44 7.86 -29.95
C LEU A 135 -5.09 7.18 -30.24
N ALA A 136 -4.74 6.15 -29.46
CA ALA A 136 -3.54 5.37 -29.72
C ALA A 136 -3.63 4.61 -31.06
N ALA A 137 -4.77 3.97 -31.35
CA ALA A 137 -5.03 3.29 -32.61
C ALA A 137 -4.93 4.24 -33.82
N PHE A 138 -5.42 5.48 -33.69
CA PHE A 138 -5.27 6.52 -34.70
C PHE A 138 -3.79 6.77 -35.05
N LEU A 139 -2.91 6.88 -34.04
CA LEU A 139 -1.47 7.05 -34.26
C LEU A 139 -0.78 5.79 -34.83
N VAL A 140 -1.30 4.60 -34.55
CA VAL A 140 -0.80 3.35 -35.17
C VAL A 140 -1.08 3.32 -36.67
N LEU A 141 -2.27 3.74 -37.07
CA LEU A 141 -2.70 3.80 -38.48
C LEU A 141 -2.07 4.99 -39.22
N TRP A 142 -1.87 6.11 -38.53
CA TRP A 142 -1.35 7.36 -39.09
C TRP A 142 -0.20 7.94 -38.26
N PRO A 143 0.99 7.32 -38.29
CA PRO A 143 2.12 7.71 -37.42
C PRO A 143 2.82 9.00 -37.85
N LEU A 144 2.59 9.48 -39.08
CA LEU A 144 3.20 10.71 -39.60
C LEU A 144 2.55 11.94 -38.96
N THR A 145 3.21 12.48 -37.95
CA THR A 145 2.79 13.68 -37.22
C THR A 145 3.78 14.83 -37.46
N ARG A 146 3.28 16.07 -37.44
CA ARG A 146 4.14 17.26 -37.54
C ARG A 146 4.98 17.44 -36.27
N LEU A 147 6.14 18.07 -36.42
CA LEU A 147 7.05 18.42 -35.30
C LEU A 147 7.54 17.18 -34.52
N SER A 148 7.66 16.05 -35.21
CA SER A 148 8.24 14.83 -34.65
C SER A 148 9.69 14.67 -35.10
N ILE A 149 10.54 14.12 -34.24
CA ILE A 149 11.90 13.73 -34.62
C ILE A 149 11.85 12.73 -35.78
N ASP A 150 10.86 11.84 -35.79
CA ASP A 150 10.60 10.90 -36.89
C ASP A 150 10.36 11.63 -38.23
N GLU A 151 9.57 12.72 -38.26
CA GLU A 151 9.36 13.51 -39.47
C GLU A 151 10.60 14.32 -39.88
N PHE A 152 11.37 14.83 -38.91
CA PHE A 152 12.63 15.53 -39.17
C PHE A 152 13.65 14.59 -39.84
N ILE A 153 13.80 13.37 -39.32
CA ILE A 153 14.67 12.35 -39.89
C ILE A 153 14.14 11.88 -41.25
N ALA A 154 12.84 11.61 -41.39
CA ALA A 154 12.24 11.16 -42.64
C ALA A 154 12.32 12.20 -43.76
N ARG A 155 12.33 13.51 -43.43
CA ARG A 155 12.58 14.58 -44.41
C ARG A 155 13.98 14.50 -45.03
N HIS A 156 14.99 14.07 -44.26
CA HIS A 156 16.34 13.86 -44.76
C HIS A 156 16.47 12.65 -45.71
N ASP A 157 15.49 11.73 -45.70
CA ASP A 157 15.45 10.55 -46.58
C ASP A 157 14.76 10.80 -47.92
N TYR A 158 14.29 12.02 -48.17
CA TYR A 158 13.59 12.37 -49.40
C TYR A 158 14.54 12.29 -50.61
N VAL A 159 14.17 11.46 -51.60
CA VAL A 159 14.85 11.38 -52.89
C VAL A 159 14.10 12.25 -53.89
N GLU A 160 14.73 13.35 -54.30
CA GLU A 160 14.13 14.25 -55.28
C GLU A 160 13.92 13.54 -56.63
N PRO A 161 12.71 13.58 -57.20
CA PRO A 161 12.43 12.90 -58.45
C PRO A 161 13.21 13.55 -59.60
N PRO A 162 13.89 12.75 -60.46
CA PRO A 162 14.60 13.29 -61.61
C PRO A 162 13.62 13.91 -62.62
N SER A 163 14.11 14.84 -63.44
CA SER A 163 13.29 15.54 -64.43
C SER A 163 12.53 14.58 -65.36
N ALA A 164 11.33 14.98 -65.80
CA ALA A 164 10.46 14.17 -66.66
C ALA A 164 11.18 13.64 -67.92
N LYS A 165 12.14 14.39 -68.47
CA LYS A 165 12.97 13.98 -69.61
C LYS A 165 13.90 12.80 -69.26
N ARG A 166 14.46 12.75 -68.06
CA ARG A 166 15.31 11.65 -67.57
C ARG A 166 14.53 10.39 -67.22
N LEU A 167 13.26 10.51 -66.82
CA LEU A 167 12.39 9.37 -66.55
C LEU A 167 11.85 8.66 -67.81
N ARG A 168 12.01 9.26 -69.00
CA ARG A 168 11.62 8.61 -70.27
C ARG A 168 12.56 7.49 -70.68
N SER A 169 13.83 7.52 -70.27
CA SER A 169 14.78 6.45 -70.59
C SER A 169 14.66 5.30 -69.59
N GLU A 170 14.78 4.06 -70.08
CA GLU A 170 14.83 2.89 -69.19
C GLU A 170 15.96 3.00 -68.17
N GLN A 171 17.12 3.49 -68.60
CA GLN A 171 18.28 3.66 -67.73
C GLN A 171 18.00 4.66 -66.60
N GLY A 172 17.27 5.74 -66.87
CA GLY A 172 16.87 6.72 -65.86
C GLY A 172 15.86 6.15 -64.86
N ARG A 173 14.89 5.37 -65.32
CA ARG A 173 13.94 4.65 -64.45
C ARG A 173 14.64 3.63 -63.56
N ARG A 174 15.54 2.82 -64.12
CA ARG A 174 16.32 1.82 -63.35
C ARG A 174 17.18 2.46 -62.27
N LYS A 175 17.89 3.55 -62.59
CA LYS A 175 18.71 4.29 -61.61
C LYS A 175 17.85 4.91 -60.50
N TYR A 176 16.70 5.50 -60.83
CA TYR A 176 15.80 6.08 -59.84
C TYR A 176 15.21 5.02 -58.90
N ASN A 177 14.73 3.89 -59.45
CA ASN A 177 14.20 2.78 -58.66
C ASN A 177 15.28 2.17 -57.74
N ALA A 178 16.51 2.00 -58.24
CA ALA A 178 17.64 1.51 -57.43
C ALA A 178 17.99 2.47 -56.28
N LEU A 179 17.95 3.79 -56.51
CA LEU A 179 18.17 4.79 -55.45
C LEU A 179 17.04 4.77 -54.41
N LEU A 180 15.78 4.66 -54.84
CA LEU A 180 14.64 4.51 -53.92
C LEU A 180 14.75 3.24 -53.08
N GLU A 181 15.14 2.11 -53.68
CA GLU A 181 15.32 0.85 -52.97
C GLU A 181 16.49 0.92 -51.97
N ALA A 182 17.61 1.53 -52.36
CA ALA A 182 18.76 1.74 -51.48
C ALA A 182 18.37 2.60 -50.26
N ARG A 183 17.69 3.73 -50.50
CA ARG A 183 17.22 4.63 -49.42
C ARG A 183 16.15 4.00 -48.54
N ARG A 184 15.23 3.20 -49.12
CA ARG A 184 14.24 2.44 -48.33
C ARG A 184 14.93 1.41 -47.42
N LYS A 185 15.97 0.72 -47.89
CA LYS A 185 16.74 -0.23 -47.09
C LYS A 185 17.51 0.47 -45.96
N GLU A 186 18.14 1.62 -46.22
CA GLU A 186 18.82 2.45 -45.21
C GLU A 186 17.84 3.02 -44.16
N ALA A 187 16.67 3.50 -44.59
CA ALA A 187 15.63 3.98 -43.68
C ALA A 187 15.04 2.84 -42.83
N GLN A 188 14.85 1.65 -43.41
CA GLN A 188 14.39 0.47 -42.69
C GLN A 188 15.42 -0.01 -41.67
N SER A 189 16.72 -0.05 -42.01
CA SER A 189 17.76 -0.46 -41.07
C SER A 189 17.89 0.55 -39.93
N ARG A 190 17.91 1.85 -40.22
CA ARG A 190 17.96 2.90 -39.21
C ARG A 190 16.73 2.88 -38.30
N ASN A 191 15.51 2.76 -38.84
CA ASN A 191 14.32 2.65 -38.01
C ASN A 191 14.32 1.38 -37.14
N ARG A 192 14.83 0.25 -37.65
CA ARG A 192 14.99 -0.97 -36.84
C ARG A 192 16.01 -0.77 -35.72
N TRP A 193 17.13 -0.11 -35.98
CA TRP A 193 18.13 0.20 -34.97
C TRP A 193 17.64 1.22 -33.94
N VAL A 194 16.95 2.28 -34.37
CA VAL A 194 16.33 3.25 -33.44
C VAL A 194 15.27 2.56 -32.59
N ALA A 195 14.38 1.75 -33.18
CA ALA A 195 13.39 0.99 -32.42
C ALA A 195 14.02 -0.03 -31.46
N ALA A 196 15.07 -0.73 -31.88
CA ALA A 196 15.81 -1.67 -31.04
C ALA A 196 16.55 -0.96 -29.89
N SER A 197 17.18 0.19 -30.17
CA SER A 197 17.86 1.00 -29.16
C SER A 197 16.86 1.59 -28.16
N THR A 198 15.73 2.12 -28.62
CA THR A 198 14.67 2.61 -27.71
C THR A 198 14.08 1.47 -26.88
N ALA A 199 13.80 0.30 -27.48
CA ALA A 199 13.36 -0.87 -26.75
C ALA A 199 14.41 -1.34 -25.72
N GLY A 200 15.68 -1.32 -26.10
CA GLY A 200 16.81 -1.64 -25.22
C GLY A 200 16.92 -0.68 -24.03
N VAL A 201 16.78 0.62 -24.24
CA VAL A 201 16.78 1.64 -23.16
C VAL A 201 15.56 1.44 -22.24
N VAL A 202 14.38 1.18 -22.79
CA VAL A 202 13.17 0.91 -21.98
C VAL A 202 13.35 -0.35 -21.13
N VAL A 203 13.88 -1.44 -21.72
CA VAL A 203 14.17 -2.68 -20.99
C VAL A 203 15.24 -2.45 -19.91
N LEU A 204 16.32 -1.74 -20.24
CA LEU A 204 17.38 -1.41 -19.29
C LEU A 204 16.85 -0.58 -18.11
N VAL A 205 16.05 0.45 -18.40
CA VAL A 205 15.45 1.30 -17.37
C VAL A 205 14.45 0.53 -16.52
N ALA A 206 13.64 -0.37 -17.11
CA ALA A 206 12.77 -1.27 -16.37
C ALA A 206 13.57 -2.26 -15.50
N LEU A 207 14.67 -2.81 -16.00
CA LEU A 207 15.57 -3.68 -15.25
C LEU A 207 16.32 -2.94 -14.14
N ILE A 208 16.70 -1.68 -14.34
CA ILE A 208 17.27 -0.82 -13.29
C ILE A 208 16.22 -0.50 -12.23
N GLY A 209 14.97 -0.20 -12.62
CA GLY A 209 13.86 -0.01 -11.68
C GLY A 209 13.57 -1.27 -10.85
N ILE A 210 13.57 -2.45 -11.48
CA ILE A 210 13.45 -3.76 -10.81
C ILE A 210 14.69 -4.00 -9.91
N GLY A 211 15.90 -3.74 -10.40
CA GLY A 211 17.17 -3.95 -9.70
C GLY A 211 17.32 -3.08 -8.46
N VAL A 212 17.14 -1.76 -8.61
CA VAL A 212 17.19 -0.76 -7.52
C VAL A 212 16.14 -1.06 -6.44
N GLN A 213 14.98 -1.61 -6.82
CA GLN A 213 13.92 -1.94 -5.85
C GLN A 213 14.07 -3.34 -5.26
N SER A 214 14.57 -4.33 -6.00
CA SER A 214 14.97 -5.64 -5.44
C SER A 214 16.14 -5.51 -4.46
N GLY A 215 16.91 -4.42 -4.57
CA GLY A 215 17.89 -3.95 -3.60
C GLY A 215 17.32 -3.16 -2.43
N ARG A 216 16.00 -2.87 -2.38
CA ARG A 216 15.36 -2.42 -1.13
C ARG A 216 15.24 -3.63 -0.20
N ALA A 217 16.32 -3.79 0.57
CA ALA A 217 16.55 -4.65 1.71
C ALA A 217 15.50 -5.72 1.97
N LYS A 218 15.91 -6.99 1.77
CA LYS A 218 15.35 -8.10 2.56
C LYS A 218 15.28 -7.61 4.01
N VAL A 219 14.12 -7.73 4.65
CA VAL A 219 13.98 -7.28 6.04
C VAL A 219 14.98 -8.07 6.89
N GLU A 220 16.07 -7.42 7.27
CA GLU A 220 17.16 -8.01 8.03
C GLU A 220 16.93 -7.70 9.52
N GLY A 221 16.83 -8.75 10.33
CA GLY A 221 16.60 -8.64 11.77
C GLY A 221 15.62 -9.69 12.30
N SER A 222 15.36 -9.65 13.61
CA SER A 222 14.36 -10.52 14.25
C SER A 222 12.96 -10.16 13.77
N LEU A 223 12.19 -11.17 13.37
CA LEU A 223 10.78 -11.05 12.97
C LEU A 223 9.81 -11.41 14.12
N THR A 224 10.32 -11.42 15.35
CA THR A 224 9.58 -11.76 16.56
C THR A 224 10.03 -10.88 17.73
N ALA A 225 9.07 -10.57 18.60
CA ALA A 225 9.28 -10.06 19.96
C ALA A 225 8.85 -11.14 20.96
N THR A 226 9.12 -10.99 22.25
CA THR A 226 8.79 -12.01 23.27
C THR A 226 7.31 -12.41 23.23
N ASN A 227 6.43 -11.43 23.04
CA ASN A 227 4.98 -11.64 22.98
C ASN A 227 4.37 -11.26 21.63
N ALA A 228 5.19 -11.16 20.58
CA ALA A 228 4.73 -10.74 19.25
C ALA A 228 5.38 -11.49 18.08
N SER A 229 4.64 -11.58 16.97
CA SER A 229 5.16 -12.15 15.71
C SER A 229 4.49 -11.49 14.51
N VAL A 230 5.10 -11.61 13.33
CA VAL A 230 4.53 -11.12 12.06
C VAL A 230 3.10 -11.59 11.82
N ALA A 231 2.79 -12.85 12.18
CA ALA A 231 1.48 -13.43 11.92
C ALA A 231 0.40 -13.05 12.94
N ASN A 232 0.79 -12.75 14.19
CA ASN A 232 -0.15 -12.62 15.30
C ASN A 232 -0.12 -11.25 15.99
N GLY A 233 0.78 -10.34 15.60
CA GLY A 233 1.00 -9.11 16.37
C GLY A 233 1.32 -9.42 17.83
N VAL A 234 1.04 -8.48 18.73
CA VAL A 234 1.08 -8.71 20.18
C VAL A 234 -0.21 -9.40 20.62
N VAL A 235 -0.09 -10.59 21.21
CA VAL A 235 -1.25 -11.40 21.62
C VAL A 235 -1.68 -11.03 23.05
N TYR A 236 -2.84 -10.39 23.17
CA TYR A 236 -3.47 -10.03 24.45
C TYR A 236 -4.63 -10.95 24.80
N GLY A 237 -4.51 -11.61 25.95
CA GLY A 237 -5.51 -12.56 26.45
C GLY A 237 -5.28 -14.01 26.06
N LYS A 238 -6.08 -14.89 26.67
CA LYS A 238 -6.10 -16.33 26.37
C LYS A 238 -6.89 -16.59 25.09
N LYS A 239 -6.65 -17.74 24.46
CA LYS A 239 -7.38 -18.18 23.27
C LYS A 239 -8.89 -18.26 23.56
N ALA A 240 -9.68 -17.56 22.75
CA ALA A 240 -11.14 -17.48 22.86
C ALA A 240 -11.82 -17.81 21.52
N ALA A 241 -13.15 -17.92 21.53
CA ALA A 241 -13.95 -18.17 20.31
C ALA A 241 -13.87 -17.02 19.29
N ALA A 242 -13.66 -15.79 19.79
CA ALA A 242 -13.37 -14.63 18.96
C ALA A 242 -11.87 -14.31 19.03
N THR A 243 -11.17 -14.39 17.89
CA THR A 243 -9.86 -13.78 17.70
C THR A 243 -10.06 -12.45 16.99
N VAL A 244 -9.65 -11.36 17.65
CA VAL A 244 -9.79 -9.99 17.16
C VAL A 244 -8.42 -9.50 16.71
N ASP A 245 -8.24 -9.24 15.42
CA ASP A 245 -7.06 -8.56 14.89
C ASP A 245 -7.33 -7.07 14.82
N VAL A 246 -6.44 -6.30 15.41
CA VAL A 246 -6.50 -4.84 15.48
C VAL A 246 -5.24 -4.30 14.82
N TYR A 247 -5.37 -3.74 13.62
CA TYR A 247 -4.27 -3.15 12.87
C TYR A 247 -4.27 -1.64 13.06
N GLU A 248 -3.24 -1.12 13.72
CA GLU A 248 -3.20 0.26 14.19
C GLU A 248 -1.83 0.90 13.99
N ASP A 249 -1.84 2.22 13.93
CA ASP A 249 -0.66 3.08 13.87
C ASP A 249 -0.77 4.11 14.99
N PHE A 250 0.30 4.30 15.77
CA PHE A 250 0.30 5.21 16.92
C PHE A 250 0.09 6.68 16.54
N GLN A 251 0.29 7.08 15.28
CA GLN A 251 0.02 8.44 14.81
C GLN A 251 -1.38 8.62 14.19
N CYS A 252 -2.14 7.53 14.02
CA CYS A 252 -3.43 7.59 13.36
C CYS A 252 -4.53 8.12 14.31
N PRO A 253 -5.20 9.25 13.99
CA PRO A 253 -6.27 9.79 14.82
C PRO A 253 -7.50 8.89 14.88
N ASN A 254 -7.79 8.16 13.79
CA ASN A 254 -8.90 7.21 13.77
C ASN A 254 -8.66 6.00 14.70
N CYS A 255 -7.39 5.62 14.91
CA CYS A 255 -7.03 4.55 15.85
C CYS A 255 -7.28 5.00 17.30
N ARG A 256 -6.87 6.22 17.65
CA ARG A 256 -7.23 6.81 18.96
C ARG A 256 -8.73 6.78 19.16
N ASP A 257 -9.48 7.28 18.18
CA ASP A 257 -10.93 7.41 18.28
C ASP A 257 -11.61 6.03 18.43
N TYR A 258 -11.07 4.99 17.78
CA TYR A 258 -11.50 3.62 17.99
C TYR A 258 -11.18 3.12 19.41
N GLU A 259 -9.96 3.33 19.89
CA GLU A 259 -9.54 2.91 21.23
C GLU A 259 -10.32 3.63 22.35
N GLU A 260 -10.63 4.91 22.19
CA GLU A 260 -11.49 5.66 23.12
C GLU A 260 -12.90 5.06 23.19
N ARG A 261 -13.47 4.64 22.04
CA ARG A 261 -14.83 4.08 21.98
C ARG A 261 -14.90 2.61 22.38
N VAL A 262 -13.92 1.79 22.00
CA VAL A 262 -14.00 0.33 22.04
C VAL A 262 -13.02 -0.29 23.02
N GLY A 263 -11.87 0.34 23.28
CA GLY A 263 -10.76 -0.22 24.06
C GLY A 263 -11.17 -0.76 25.43
N LYS A 264 -11.98 -0.01 26.20
CA LYS A 264 -12.48 -0.45 27.52
C LYS A 264 -13.37 -1.70 27.45
N THR A 265 -14.23 -1.78 26.44
CA THR A 265 -15.10 -2.95 26.22
C THR A 265 -14.29 -4.14 25.76
N MET A 266 -13.34 -3.91 24.85
CA MET A 266 -12.42 -4.93 24.35
C MET A 266 -11.58 -5.52 25.50
N GLN A 267 -11.02 -4.68 26.36
CA GLN A 267 -10.30 -5.12 27.57
C GLN A 267 -11.19 -5.97 28.48
N THR A 268 -12.43 -5.54 28.71
CA THR A 268 -13.41 -6.30 29.51
C THR A 268 -13.68 -7.68 28.89
N TYR A 269 -13.79 -7.77 27.57
CA TYR A 269 -14.04 -9.04 26.86
C TYR A 269 -12.83 -9.97 26.92
N VAL A 270 -11.61 -9.43 26.88
CA VAL A 270 -10.38 -10.19 27.11
C VAL A 270 -10.35 -10.76 28.53
N GLN A 271 -10.63 -9.94 29.54
CA GLN A 271 -10.66 -10.37 30.94
C GLN A 271 -11.73 -11.45 31.21
N GLN A 272 -12.86 -11.38 30.50
CA GLN A 272 -13.94 -12.38 30.55
C GLN A 272 -13.69 -13.60 29.66
N ASN A 273 -12.53 -13.69 28.99
CA ASN A 273 -12.19 -14.74 28.02
C ASN A 273 -13.22 -14.89 26.88
N LYS A 274 -13.90 -13.79 26.51
CA LYS A 274 -14.82 -13.74 25.37
C LYS A 274 -14.10 -13.50 24.06
N ALA A 275 -12.97 -12.80 24.10
CA ALA A 275 -12.15 -12.50 22.94
C ALA A 275 -10.65 -12.62 23.29
N GLN A 276 -9.85 -13.03 22.31
CA GLN A 276 -8.40 -12.84 22.30
C GLN A 276 -8.09 -11.72 21.32
N VAL A 277 -7.27 -10.76 21.71
CA VAL A 277 -6.92 -9.62 20.85
C VAL A 277 -5.49 -9.79 20.35
N ARG A 278 -5.27 -9.47 19.09
CA ARG A 278 -3.98 -9.48 18.40
C ARG A 278 -3.74 -8.08 17.86
N TYR A 279 -2.86 -7.33 18.53
CA TYR A 279 -2.53 -5.96 18.15
C TYR A 279 -1.37 -5.97 17.15
N HIS A 280 -1.65 -5.59 15.92
CA HIS A 280 -0.68 -5.45 14.85
C HIS A 280 -0.30 -3.99 14.74
N MET A 281 0.75 -3.59 15.46
CA MET A 281 1.29 -2.23 15.36
C MET A 281 2.06 -2.11 14.05
N ILE A 282 1.53 -1.32 13.13
CA ILE A 282 2.09 -1.08 11.79
C ILE A 282 2.56 0.37 11.66
N SER A 283 3.34 0.66 10.62
CA SER A 283 3.65 2.03 10.21
C SER A 283 3.12 2.29 8.81
N LEU A 284 2.09 3.13 8.71
CA LEU A 284 1.59 3.54 7.41
C LEU A 284 2.62 4.44 6.73
N SER A 285 2.98 4.13 5.49
CA SER A 285 4.02 4.84 4.77
C SER A 285 3.72 6.32 4.52
N SER A 286 2.43 6.67 4.46
CA SER A 286 1.97 8.06 4.38
C SER A 286 2.27 8.85 5.66
N LEU A 287 2.43 8.16 6.80
CA LEU A 287 2.63 8.72 8.13
C LEU A 287 4.03 8.47 8.67
N ASP A 288 4.93 7.85 7.91
CA ASP A 288 6.26 7.44 8.35
C ASP A 288 7.30 8.00 7.37
N SER A 289 7.64 9.27 7.54
CA SER A 289 8.52 10.02 6.64
C SER A 289 9.80 10.48 7.34
N GLU A 290 10.81 10.81 6.55
CA GLU A 290 12.05 11.38 7.09
C GLU A 290 11.80 12.76 7.72
N GLU A 291 10.89 13.54 7.13
CA GLU A 291 10.47 14.86 7.61
C GLU A 291 9.78 14.83 8.98
N ASN A 292 9.00 13.77 9.25
CA ASN A 292 8.38 13.59 10.57
C ASN A 292 9.23 12.76 11.54
N GLY A 293 10.46 12.40 11.14
CA GLY A 293 11.39 11.63 11.94
C GLY A 293 10.90 10.22 12.24
N HIS A 294 10.16 9.59 11.32
CA HIS A 294 9.72 8.20 11.41
C HIS A 294 8.96 7.87 12.71
N TYR A 295 8.07 8.77 13.16
CA TYR A 295 7.39 8.60 14.45
C TYR A 295 6.55 7.32 14.49
N SER A 296 5.80 7.02 13.43
CA SER A 296 4.92 5.84 13.36
C SER A 296 5.70 4.53 13.53
N SER A 297 6.83 4.36 12.82
CA SER A 297 7.65 3.15 12.97
C SER A 297 8.41 3.08 14.31
N ARG A 298 8.89 4.22 14.84
CA ARG A 298 9.52 4.28 16.17
C ARG A 298 8.52 4.00 17.30
N GLY A 299 7.30 4.52 17.19
CA GLY A 299 6.19 4.22 18.10
C GLY A 299 5.84 2.73 18.08
N ALA A 300 5.70 2.15 16.88
CA ALA A 300 5.45 0.71 16.73
C ALA A 300 6.60 -0.13 17.33
N ASN A 301 7.86 0.25 17.10
CA ASN A 301 9.02 -0.36 17.75
C ASN A 301 8.91 -0.29 19.29
N ALA A 302 8.55 0.86 19.85
CA ALA A 302 8.35 1.01 21.29
C ALA A 302 7.20 0.16 21.83
N GLY A 303 6.12 -0.03 21.05
CA GLY A 303 5.06 -0.99 21.35
C GLY A 303 5.61 -2.41 21.45
N TYR A 304 6.40 -2.87 20.47
CA TYR A 304 7.01 -4.19 20.54
C TYR A 304 8.03 -4.32 21.69
N CYS A 305 8.78 -3.27 22.01
CA CYS A 305 9.64 -3.23 23.20
C CYS A 305 8.82 -3.34 24.50
N ALA A 306 7.64 -2.72 24.57
CA ALA A 306 6.75 -2.89 25.72
C ALA A 306 6.26 -4.34 25.81
N SER A 307 6.00 -4.97 24.67
CA SER A 307 5.61 -6.39 24.60
C SER A 307 6.74 -7.33 25.04
N ASP A 308 8.01 -6.95 24.91
CA ASP A 308 9.14 -7.74 25.42
C ASP A 308 9.13 -7.83 26.96
N ILE A 309 8.63 -6.79 27.64
CA ILE A 309 8.56 -6.73 29.10
C ILE A 309 7.40 -7.56 29.61
N SER A 310 6.18 -7.27 29.13
CA SER A 310 4.99 -8.07 29.36
C SER A 310 3.85 -7.63 28.45
N VAL A 311 2.90 -8.53 28.21
CA VAL A 311 1.68 -8.18 27.47
C VAL A 311 0.83 -7.15 28.23
N ASP A 312 0.80 -7.21 29.56
CA ASP A 312 0.07 -6.23 30.37
C ASP A 312 0.68 -4.83 30.26
N PHE A 313 2.01 -4.73 30.26
CA PHE A 313 2.68 -3.44 30.08
C PHE A 313 2.52 -2.91 28.66
N PHE A 314 2.57 -3.79 27.65
CA PHE A 314 2.20 -3.41 26.29
C PHE A 314 0.80 -2.79 26.23
N HIS A 315 -0.21 -3.42 26.84
CA HIS A 315 -1.57 -2.91 26.81
C HIS A 315 -1.68 -1.55 27.54
N THR A 316 -1.04 -1.37 28.70
CA THR A 316 -1.06 -0.06 29.40
C THR A 316 -0.34 1.02 28.60
N PHE A 317 0.80 0.69 27.98
CA PHE A 317 1.54 1.61 27.10
C PHE A 317 0.71 1.98 25.87
N HIS A 318 0.15 0.98 25.19
CA HIS A 318 -0.70 1.15 24.01
C HIS A 318 -1.89 2.09 24.29
N THR A 319 -2.65 1.82 25.36
CA THR A 319 -3.77 2.68 25.77
C THR A 319 -3.32 4.10 26.13
N TYR A 320 -2.14 4.25 26.75
CA TYR A 320 -1.60 5.55 27.12
C TYR A 320 -1.19 6.38 25.89
N MET A 321 -0.52 5.75 24.91
CA MET A 321 -0.05 6.39 23.69
C MET A 321 -1.20 6.91 22.81
N PHE A 322 -2.36 6.25 22.84
CA PHE A 322 -3.54 6.70 22.11
C PHE A 322 -4.31 7.82 22.81
N GLN A 323 -3.95 8.27 24.01
CA GLN A 323 -4.67 9.39 24.63
C GLN A 323 -4.52 10.68 23.81
N THR A 324 -5.59 11.48 23.72
CA THR A 324 -5.66 12.71 22.92
C THR A 324 -4.55 13.72 23.19
N LYS A 325 -4.00 13.75 24.41
CA LYS A 325 -2.90 14.66 24.79
C LYS A 325 -1.51 14.08 24.54
N ILE A 326 -1.41 12.80 24.23
CA ILE A 326 -0.17 12.04 24.09
C ILE A 326 0.10 11.73 22.62
N GLN A 327 -0.93 11.27 21.90
CA GLN A 327 -0.83 11.03 20.47
C GLN A 327 -0.50 12.34 19.73
N PRO A 328 0.63 12.42 19.00
CA PRO A 328 0.94 13.60 18.20
C PRO A 328 -0.04 13.75 17.04
N ALA A 329 -0.20 14.98 16.54
CA ALA A 329 -0.98 15.22 15.34
C ALA A 329 -0.41 14.44 14.15
N GLU A 330 -1.29 14.07 13.23
CA GLU A 330 -0.92 13.33 12.03
C GLU A 330 0.10 14.11 11.19
N GLY A 331 1.20 13.47 10.80
CA GLY A 331 2.31 14.11 10.08
C GLY A 331 3.22 15.00 10.94
N ALA A 332 2.90 15.24 12.22
CA ALA A 332 3.77 16.00 13.11
C ALA A 332 5.10 15.27 13.33
N GLY A 333 6.20 16.02 13.21
CA GLY A 333 7.56 15.55 13.45
C GLY A 333 8.16 16.05 14.76
N GLY A 334 9.45 15.78 14.95
CA GLY A 334 10.25 16.36 16.05
C GLY A 334 10.05 15.71 17.43
N ILE A 335 9.27 14.63 17.53
CA ILE A 335 9.14 13.87 18.78
C ILE A 335 10.32 12.91 18.94
N ALA A 336 11.22 13.18 19.88
CA ALA A 336 12.37 12.33 20.14
C ALA A 336 12.01 11.04 20.89
N ASP A 337 12.86 10.01 20.80
CA ASP A 337 12.68 8.74 21.54
C ASP A 337 12.60 8.95 23.06
N SER A 338 13.29 9.98 23.56
CA SER A 338 13.22 10.36 24.98
C SER A 338 11.81 10.70 25.44
N MET A 339 10.97 11.28 24.56
CA MET A 339 9.57 11.56 24.87
C MET A 339 8.75 10.27 24.92
N ILE A 340 8.96 9.35 23.98
CA ILE A 340 8.31 8.03 23.98
C ILE A 340 8.67 7.26 25.27
N ILE A 341 9.94 7.31 25.70
CA ILE A 341 10.42 6.68 26.94
C ILE A 341 9.82 7.36 28.18
N ALA A 342 9.69 8.70 28.16
CA ALA A 342 9.04 9.43 29.23
C ALA A 342 7.55 9.07 29.35
N ASP A 343 6.87 8.90 28.23
CA ASP A 343 5.47 8.49 28.18
C ASP A 343 5.29 7.04 28.60
N ALA A 344 6.20 6.13 28.24
CA ALA A 344 6.25 4.78 28.78
C ALA A 344 6.41 4.76 30.31
N THR A 345 7.23 5.66 30.85
CA THR A 345 7.39 5.82 32.31
C THR A 345 6.08 6.25 32.98
N LYS A 346 5.37 7.22 32.40
CA LYS A 346 4.05 7.67 32.88
C LYS A 346 2.97 6.59 32.73
N ALA A 347 3.08 5.74 31.71
CA ALA A 347 2.21 4.59 31.46
C ALA A 347 2.45 3.41 32.42
N GLY A 348 3.44 3.50 33.32
CA GLY A 348 3.69 2.50 34.35
C GLY A 348 4.83 1.52 34.06
N LEU A 349 5.84 1.94 33.27
CA LEU A 349 7.04 1.13 33.03
C LEU A 349 7.66 0.63 34.34
N PRO A 350 7.79 -0.69 34.55
CA PRO A 350 8.41 -1.22 35.77
C PRO A 350 9.85 -0.71 35.91
N ALA A 351 10.20 -0.18 37.09
CA ALA A 351 11.51 0.42 37.33
C ALA A 351 12.68 -0.52 36.98
N LYS A 352 12.53 -1.82 37.24
CA LYS A 352 13.51 -2.86 36.91
C LYS A 352 13.74 -3.07 35.41
N SER A 353 12.78 -2.69 34.57
CA SER A 353 12.80 -2.88 33.11
C SER A 353 13.12 -1.59 32.35
N LYS A 354 13.40 -0.48 33.08
CA LYS A 354 13.63 0.83 32.47
C LYS A 354 14.84 0.84 31.52
N THR A 355 15.93 0.22 31.93
CA THR A 355 17.17 0.14 31.13
C THR A 355 16.93 -0.66 29.85
N ASP A 356 16.32 -1.85 29.97
CA ASP A 356 16.04 -2.73 28.83
C ASP A 356 15.08 -2.08 27.83
N PHE A 357 14.03 -1.42 28.33
CA PHE A 357 13.09 -0.69 27.48
C PHE A 357 13.79 0.46 26.74
N THR A 358 14.60 1.23 27.47
CA THR A 358 15.32 2.38 26.91
C THR A 358 16.23 1.94 25.77
N SER A 359 17.07 0.93 25.99
CA SER A 359 17.94 0.38 24.93
C SER A 359 17.14 -0.18 23.77
N CYS A 360 16.08 -0.95 24.03
CA CYS A 360 15.23 -1.49 22.95
C CYS A 360 14.65 -0.40 22.04
N VAL A 361 14.19 0.71 22.64
CA VAL A 361 13.65 1.86 21.89
C VAL A 361 14.74 2.57 21.10
N THR A 362 15.84 2.96 21.77
CA THR A 362 16.91 3.74 21.13
C THR A 362 17.65 2.96 20.04
N ASP A 363 17.79 1.64 20.21
CA ASP A 363 18.47 0.77 19.25
C ASP A 363 17.55 0.37 18.09
N ASN A 364 16.27 0.77 18.13
CA ASN A 364 15.24 0.42 17.16
C ASN A 364 15.16 -1.09 16.90
N LYS A 365 15.23 -1.88 17.98
CA LYS A 365 15.45 -3.33 17.97
C LYS A 365 14.43 -4.11 17.13
N HIS A 366 13.18 -3.66 17.11
CA HIS A 366 12.05 -4.29 16.41
C HIS A 366 11.72 -3.65 15.06
N LYS A 367 12.60 -2.80 14.50
CA LYS A 367 12.42 -2.21 13.16
C LYS A 367 12.03 -3.24 12.09
N ALA A 368 12.74 -4.38 12.09
CA ALA A 368 12.48 -5.48 11.17
C ALA A 368 11.08 -6.08 11.35
N LEU A 369 10.67 -6.30 12.60
CA LEU A 369 9.33 -6.78 12.94
C LEU A 369 8.25 -5.77 12.50
N VAL A 370 8.42 -4.47 12.79
CA VAL A 370 7.48 -3.42 12.36
C VAL A 370 7.30 -3.44 10.84
N GLN A 371 8.39 -3.52 10.09
CA GLN A 371 8.36 -3.57 8.63
C GLN A 371 7.64 -4.84 8.14
N ALA A 372 7.96 -6.00 8.72
CA ALA A 372 7.36 -7.27 8.32
C ALA A 372 5.87 -7.37 8.68
N VAL A 373 5.43 -6.85 9.83
CA VAL A 373 4.01 -6.78 10.21
C VAL A 373 3.25 -5.83 9.28
N THR A 374 3.86 -4.70 8.92
CA THR A 374 3.29 -3.74 7.96
C THR A 374 3.15 -4.33 6.55
N ASP A 375 4.17 -5.08 6.09
CA ASP A 375 4.11 -5.77 4.82
C ASP A 375 3.06 -6.88 4.83
N ARG A 376 2.96 -7.62 5.96
CA ARG A 376 1.98 -8.68 6.15
C ARG A 376 0.55 -8.16 6.22
N SER A 377 0.31 -7.05 6.91
CA SER A 377 -1.04 -6.45 6.99
C SER A 377 -1.57 -6.10 5.61
N SER A 378 -0.71 -5.59 4.73
CA SER A 378 -1.05 -5.35 3.32
C SER A 378 -1.43 -6.64 2.57
N GLN A 379 -0.77 -7.76 2.86
CA GLN A 379 -1.13 -9.07 2.29
C GLN A 379 -2.45 -9.59 2.84
N ASP A 380 -2.78 -9.25 4.08
CA ASP A 380 -4.05 -9.60 4.70
C ASP A 380 -5.19 -8.67 4.21
N GLY A 381 -4.95 -7.72 3.31
CA GLY A 381 -5.98 -6.82 2.77
C GLY A 381 -6.29 -5.62 3.65
N VAL A 382 -5.34 -5.20 4.50
CA VAL A 382 -5.41 -3.95 5.27
C VAL A 382 -4.94 -2.80 4.39
N SER A 383 -5.84 -1.88 4.07
CA SER A 383 -5.58 -0.68 3.24
C SER A 383 -5.48 0.62 4.04
N GLY A 384 -5.82 0.60 5.34
CA GLY A 384 -5.77 1.75 6.22
C GLY A 384 -5.93 1.36 7.69
N THR A 385 -5.79 2.33 8.59
CA THR A 385 -5.94 2.14 10.03
C THR A 385 -7.04 3.04 10.62
N PRO A 386 -7.75 2.57 11.66
CA PRO A 386 -7.74 1.21 12.18
C PRO A 386 -8.48 0.27 11.22
N THR A 387 -7.96 -0.96 11.07
CA THR A 387 -8.70 -2.07 10.46
C THR A 387 -8.91 -3.14 11.52
N ILE A 388 -10.17 -3.53 11.73
CA ILE A 388 -10.54 -4.52 12.74
C ILE A 388 -11.08 -5.75 12.06
N LYS A 389 -10.56 -6.92 12.44
CA LYS A 389 -11.08 -8.21 11.97
C LYS A 389 -11.45 -9.12 13.13
N VAL A 390 -12.57 -9.81 13.00
CA VAL A 390 -12.98 -10.85 13.95
C VAL A 390 -13.03 -12.17 13.20
N ASN A 391 -12.20 -13.14 13.63
CA ASN A 391 -12.02 -14.43 12.97
C ASN A 391 -11.71 -14.28 11.46
N GLY A 392 -10.84 -13.33 11.11
CA GLY A 392 -10.40 -13.05 9.74
C GLY A 392 -11.37 -12.21 8.90
N LYS A 393 -12.56 -11.86 9.39
CA LYS A 393 -13.53 -11.02 8.68
C LYS A 393 -13.44 -9.57 9.15
N THR A 394 -13.25 -8.64 8.23
CA THR A 394 -13.28 -7.20 8.52
C THR A 394 -14.66 -6.78 9.02
N ILE A 395 -14.68 -5.95 10.06
CA ILE A 395 -15.89 -5.36 10.65
C ILE A 395 -15.79 -3.83 10.65
N GLY A 396 -16.91 -3.16 10.90
CA GLY A 396 -16.91 -1.71 11.11
C GLY A 396 -16.23 -1.31 12.42
N ASN A 397 -15.85 -0.03 12.52
CA ASN A 397 -15.08 0.53 13.64
C ASN A 397 -15.96 1.07 14.78
N SER A 398 -17.24 0.67 14.83
CA SER A 398 -18.18 1.06 15.90
C SER A 398 -18.20 0.04 17.04
N LEU A 399 -18.60 0.49 18.24
CA LEU A 399 -18.78 -0.40 19.39
C LEU A 399 -19.86 -1.47 19.12
N SER A 400 -20.91 -1.12 18.39
CA SER A 400 -21.96 -2.06 17.98
C SER A 400 -21.44 -3.15 17.05
N ASP A 401 -20.62 -2.81 16.07
CA ASP A 401 -20.03 -3.79 15.15
C ASP A 401 -19.13 -4.76 15.90
N PHE A 402 -18.26 -4.24 16.78
CA PHE A 402 -17.37 -5.04 17.61
C PHE A 402 -18.15 -6.02 18.50
N THR A 403 -19.11 -5.52 19.28
CA THR A 403 -19.89 -6.36 20.21
C THR A 403 -20.75 -7.40 19.47
N ALA A 404 -21.36 -7.04 18.33
CA ALA A 404 -22.11 -7.97 17.50
C ALA A 404 -21.22 -9.06 16.89
N ALA A 405 -20.02 -8.71 16.41
CA ALA A 405 -19.08 -9.66 15.83
C ALA A 405 -18.55 -10.67 16.87
N VAL A 406 -18.20 -10.21 18.07
CA VAL A 406 -17.77 -11.09 19.17
C VAL A 406 -18.93 -12.00 19.62
N ALA A 407 -20.15 -11.46 19.74
CA ALA A 407 -21.32 -12.27 20.07
C ALA A 407 -21.62 -13.33 19.00
N LYS A 408 -21.44 -13.00 17.71
CA LYS A 408 -21.57 -13.96 16.60
C LYS A 408 -20.51 -15.05 16.64
N ALA A 409 -19.26 -14.69 16.96
CA ALA A 409 -18.17 -15.66 17.12
C ALA A 409 -18.44 -16.64 18.27
N ALA A 410 -18.98 -16.15 19.39
CA ALA A 410 -19.35 -16.99 20.53
C ALA A 410 -20.46 -18.02 20.21
N LYS A 411 -21.35 -17.73 19.25
CA LYS A 411 -22.40 -18.67 18.80
C LYS A 411 -21.85 -19.79 17.89
N ASN A 412 -20.74 -19.55 17.20
CA ASN A 412 -20.18 -20.44 16.18
C ASN A 412 -18.90 -21.16 16.63
N GLY A 413 -18.38 -20.86 17.83
CA GLY A 413 -17.20 -21.50 18.41
C GLY A 413 -17.56 -22.49 19.53
N PRO A 414 -16.63 -23.37 19.96
CA PRO A 414 -16.83 -24.18 21.16
C PRO A 414 -17.10 -23.26 22.36
N ALA A 415 -18.07 -23.66 23.19
CA ALA A 415 -18.57 -22.85 24.29
C ALA A 415 -17.43 -22.29 25.15
N PRO A 416 -17.46 -20.99 25.53
CA PRO A 416 -16.47 -20.42 26.43
C PRO A 416 -16.46 -21.19 27.74
N SER A 417 -15.26 -21.56 28.20
CA SER A 417 -15.10 -22.17 29.53
C SER A 417 -15.61 -21.19 30.59
N PRO A 418 -16.50 -21.61 31.52
CA PRO A 418 -17.02 -20.72 32.54
C PRO A 418 -15.87 -20.16 33.37
N SER A 419 -15.84 -18.84 33.50
CA SER A 419 -14.93 -18.14 34.41
C SER A 419 -15.15 -18.68 35.84
N PRO A 420 -14.10 -18.86 36.66
CA PRO A 420 -14.30 -19.19 38.07
C PRO A 420 -15.11 -18.06 38.70
N THR A 421 -16.31 -18.40 39.16
CA THR A 421 -17.11 -17.55 40.04
C THR A 421 -16.21 -17.12 41.19
N LYS A 422 -16.08 -15.82 41.44
CA LYS A 422 -15.46 -15.33 42.68
C LYS A 422 -16.23 -15.95 43.83
N THR A 423 -15.60 -16.88 44.54
CA THR A 423 -16.07 -17.36 45.84
C THR A 423 -16.34 -16.12 46.71
N PRO A 424 -17.54 -15.97 47.30
CA PRO A 424 -17.80 -14.86 48.19
C PRO A 424 -16.79 -14.91 49.34
N THR A 425 -16.11 -13.79 49.55
CA THR A 425 -15.28 -13.53 50.72
C THR A 425 -16.09 -13.87 51.97
N PRO A 426 -15.60 -14.72 52.89
CA PRO A 426 -16.29 -14.96 54.14
C PRO A 426 -16.35 -13.64 54.92
N THR A 427 -17.56 -13.12 55.12
CA THR A 427 -17.83 -12.05 56.06
C THR A 427 -17.33 -12.50 57.43
N LYS A 428 -16.37 -11.73 57.96
CA LYS A 428 -15.79 -11.91 59.29
C LYS A 428 -16.93 -11.84 60.33
N ALA A 429 -17.27 -12.98 60.91
CA ALA A 429 -18.17 -13.04 62.05
C ALA A 429 -17.52 -12.29 63.22
N SER A 430 -18.19 -11.25 63.70
CA SER A 430 -17.89 -10.59 64.97
C SER A 430 -18.26 -11.51 66.12
N THR A 431 -17.27 -12.02 66.84
CA THR A 431 -17.49 -12.68 68.14
C THR A 431 -17.55 -11.62 69.25
N PRO A 432 -18.53 -11.65 70.16
CA PRO A 432 -18.70 -10.67 71.22
C PRO A 432 -17.62 -10.77 72.32
N ALA A 433 -17.39 -9.63 72.97
CA ALA A 433 -16.52 -9.45 74.13
C ALA A 433 -16.92 -10.36 75.32
N ALA A 434 -15.92 -10.98 75.95
CA ALA A 434 -16.06 -11.66 77.23
C ALA A 434 -15.67 -10.71 78.38
N THR A 435 -16.61 -10.52 79.30
CA THR A 435 -16.46 -9.85 80.61
C THR A 435 -15.69 -10.75 81.60
N PRO A 436 -14.89 -10.20 82.54
CA PRO A 436 -14.13 -11.00 83.49
C PRO A 436 -14.93 -11.33 84.76
N ALA A 437 -14.80 -12.57 85.25
CA ALA A 437 -15.20 -12.97 86.61
C ALA A 437 -14.07 -13.88 87.15
N SER A 438 -13.23 -13.38 88.05
CA SER A 438 -13.39 -13.35 89.51
C SER A 438 -13.29 -14.74 90.18
N SER A 439 -12.23 -14.83 90.97
CA SER A 439 -11.76 -15.86 91.88
C SER A 439 -12.78 -16.40 92.90
N ALA A 440 -12.69 -17.71 93.17
CA ALA A 440 -13.14 -18.30 94.44
C ALA A 440 -12.11 -19.34 94.94
N LYS A 441 -11.69 -19.14 96.20
CA LYS A 441 -10.85 -20.02 97.04
C LYS A 441 -11.69 -21.09 97.74
N SER A 442 -10.98 -22.08 98.31
CA SER A 442 -11.27 -22.84 99.55
C SER A 442 -11.87 -24.24 99.36
N SER A 443 -11.54 -25.33 100.06
CA SER A 443 -10.44 -25.75 100.99
C SER A 443 -10.68 -27.24 101.38
N ALA A 444 -9.61 -27.92 101.83
CA ALA A 444 -9.54 -29.05 102.80
C ALA A 444 -10.03 -30.46 102.34
N LYS A 445 -9.53 -31.64 102.76
CA LYS A 445 -8.45 -32.30 103.57
C LYS A 445 -9.02 -33.75 103.87
N PRO A 446 -8.41 -34.73 104.58
CA PRO A 446 -7.31 -34.74 105.55
C PRO A 446 -5.93 -35.10 105.01
#